data_AF-A0A8S2YBC6-F1
#
_entry.id   AF-A0A8S2YBC6-F1
#
_cell.length_a   1.000
_cell.length_b   1.000
_cell.length_c   1.000
_cell.angle_alpha   90.00
_cell.angle_beta   90.00
_cell.angle_gamma   90.00
#
_symmetry.space_group_name_H-M   'P 1'
#
loop_
_entity.id
_entity.type
_entity.pdbx_description
1 polymer ?
#
loop_
_entity_poly.entity_id
_entity_poly.type
_entity_poly.pdbx_seq_one_letter_code
_entity_poly.pdbx_strand_id
1 'polypeptide(L)'
;ERYGLDAKEYPPVRVHIVKGHEDVTIAIADRGGGVPRAKLSQLFHYMYSTAPKPQTDSNNVVKGTPIAGFGYGLPIARLYAKYFQGNLSLASVEGMGTWAYVSIKAEPENASEHLPISSKMRYSYTTKKGSDWT
;
A
#
# COMPACT_ATOMS: atom_id res chain seq x y z
N GLU A 1 3.54 16.68 -7.02
CA GLU A 1 4.52 15.76 -7.62
C GLU A 1 5.87 16.45 -7.68
N ARG A 2 6.99 15.72 -7.54
CA ARG A 2 8.35 16.32 -7.56
C ARG A 2 8.84 16.66 -8.97
N TYR A 3 8.50 15.82 -9.93
CA TYR A 3 8.82 16.00 -11.34
C TYR A 3 7.47 16.17 -12.07
N GLY A 4 7.24 17.35 -12.64
CA GLY A 4 6.02 17.67 -13.40
C GLY A 4 6.13 17.23 -14.86
N LEU A 5 5.08 17.49 -15.64
CA LEU A 5 4.98 17.12 -17.07
C LEU A 5 6.10 17.74 -17.93
N ASP A 6 6.71 18.84 -17.48
CA ASP A 6 7.79 19.55 -18.17
C ASP A 6 9.18 18.95 -17.90
N ALA A 7 9.27 17.88 -17.10
CA ALA A 7 10.55 17.22 -16.83
C ALA A 7 11.08 16.52 -18.09
N LYS A 8 12.28 16.90 -18.53
CA LYS A 8 12.97 16.27 -19.67
C LYS A 8 13.38 14.82 -19.40
N GLU A 9 13.67 14.50 -18.14
CA GLU A 9 14.08 13.17 -17.70
C GLU A 9 13.42 12.83 -16.37
N TYR A 10 13.00 11.57 -16.23
CA TYR A 10 12.42 11.04 -15.00
C TYR A 10 13.41 10.08 -14.32
N PRO A 11 13.58 10.16 -12.99
CA PRO A 11 14.42 9.21 -12.29
C PRO A 11 13.84 7.79 -12.43
N PRO A 12 14.69 6.77 -12.62
CA PRO A 12 14.22 5.41 -12.79
C PRO A 12 13.64 4.86 -11.47
N VAL A 13 12.59 4.05 -11.59
CA VAL A 13 12.12 3.18 -10.50
C VAL A 13 13.12 2.04 -10.36
N ARG A 14 13.66 1.84 -9.16
CA ARG A 14 14.62 0.77 -8.87
C ARG A 14 13.92 -0.38 -8.19
N VAL A 15 14.14 -1.59 -8.67
CA VAL A 15 13.57 -2.81 -8.09
C VAL A 15 14.71 -3.72 -7.66
N HIS A 16 14.70 -4.13 -6.39
CA HIS A 16 15.62 -5.12 -5.84
C HIS A 16 14.83 -6.36 -5.45
N ILE A 17 15.25 -7.52 -5.95
CA ILE A 17 14.66 -8.81 -5.61
C ILE A 17 15.73 -9.62 -4.90
N VAL A 18 15.45 -10.02 -3.66
CA VAL A 18 16.40 -10.74 -2.81
C VAL A 18 15.70 -11.96 -2.24
N LYS A 19 16.25 -13.16 -2.50
CA LYS A 19 15.86 -14.39 -1.80
C LYS A 19 16.75 -14.54 -0.57
N GLY A 20 16.16 -14.46 0.62
CA GLY A 20 16.77 -14.87 1.87
C GLY A 20 16.51 -16.35 2.16
N HIS A 21 16.86 -16.78 3.37
CA HIS A 21 16.57 -18.14 3.84
C HIS A 21 15.08 -18.38 4.06
N GLU A 22 14.38 -17.43 4.70
CA GLU A 22 12.96 -17.58 5.07
C GLU A 22 12.01 -16.88 4.09
N ASP A 23 12.42 -15.73 3.56
CA ASP A 23 11.57 -14.83 2.79
C ASP A 23 12.23 -14.41 1.46
N VAL A 24 11.41 -14.22 0.44
CA VAL A 24 11.76 -13.46 -0.77
C VAL A 24 11.23 -12.03 -0.59
N THR A 25 12.11 -11.05 -0.72
CA THR A 25 11.76 -9.63 -0.59
C THR A 25 11.94 -8.91 -1.92
N ILE A 26 10.90 -8.18 -2.32
CA ILE A 26 10.88 -7.27 -3.45
C ILE A 26 10.82 -5.85 -2.89
N ALA A 27 11.88 -5.06 -3.11
CA ALA A 27 11.94 -3.66 -2.72
C ALA A 27 11.85 -2.78 -3.97
N ILE A 28 10.80 -1.97 -4.05
CA ILE A 28 10.54 -1.03 -5.14
C ILE A 28 10.80 0.38 -4.61
N ALA A 29 11.70 1.12 -5.24
CA ALA A 29 12.12 2.45 -4.82
C ALA A 29 11.86 3.48 -5.92
N ASP A 30 11.15 4.55 -5.57
CA ASP A 30 10.95 5.71 -6.43
C ASP A 30 11.74 6.94 -5.95
N ARG A 31 11.71 8.00 -6.77
CA ARG A 31 12.14 9.36 -6.38
C ARG A 31 10.99 10.37 -6.53
N GLY A 32 9.76 9.95 -6.26
CA GLY A 32 8.53 10.73 -6.51
C GLY A 32 8.30 11.92 -5.57
N GLY A 33 9.21 12.18 -4.62
CA GLY A 33 9.08 13.23 -3.61
C GLY A 33 8.60 12.74 -2.24
N GLY A 34 8.18 11.48 -2.13
CA GLY A 34 7.84 10.86 -0.85
C GLY A 34 6.52 11.35 -0.22
N VAL A 35 6.26 10.88 0.99
CA VAL A 35 5.02 11.11 1.75
C VAL A 35 5.37 11.55 3.17
N PRO A 36 4.71 12.59 3.72
CA PRO A 36 4.90 13.01 5.11
C PRO A 36 4.61 11.87 6.08
N ARG A 37 5.43 11.74 7.13
CA ARG A 37 5.32 10.64 8.10
C ARG A 37 3.94 10.55 8.77
N ALA A 38 3.30 11.68 9.02
CA ALA A 38 1.95 11.75 9.60
C ALA A 38 0.86 11.12 8.72
N LYS A 39 1.09 11.00 7.40
CA LYS A 39 0.12 10.45 6.44
C LYS A 39 0.39 9.00 6.07
N LEU A 40 1.53 8.42 6.47
CA LEU A 40 1.93 7.07 6.08
C LEU A 40 0.93 5.99 6.50
N SER A 41 0.37 6.09 7.70
CA SER A 41 -0.66 5.14 8.18
C SER A 41 -1.94 5.22 7.35
N GLN A 42 -2.31 6.43 6.92
CA GLN A 42 -3.53 6.70 6.16
C GLN A 42 -3.49 6.10 4.74
N LEU A 43 -2.29 5.88 4.17
CA LEU A 43 -2.13 5.28 2.84
C LEU A 43 -2.74 3.87 2.73
N PHE A 44 -2.89 3.18 3.86
CA PHE A 44 -3.51 1.86 3.93
C PHE A 44 -5.00 1.89 4.29
N HIS A 45 -5.60 3.07 4.46
CA HIS A 45 -7.05 3.18 4.63
C HIS A 45 -7.73 2.93 3.29
N TYR A 46 -8.81 2.15 3.33
CA TYR A 46 -9.68 2.01 2.17
C TYR A 46 -10.24 3.37 1.77
N MET A 47 -10.34 3.59 0.45
CA MET A 47 -10.83 4.83 -0.15
C MET A 47 -9.96 6.07 0.07
N TYR A 48 -8.79 5.94 0.71
CA TYR A 48 -7.84 7.05 0.81
C TYR A 48 -7.12 7.26 -0.53
N SER A 49 -7.24 8.46 -1.10
CA SER A 49 -6.58 8.86 -2.34
C SER A 49 -6.29 10.35 -2.33
N THR A 50 -5.13 10.75 -2.84
CA THR A 50 -4.79 12.15 -3.12
C THR A 50 -5.12 12.55 -4.56
N ALA A 51 -5.40 11.58 -5.43
CA ALA A 51 -5.85 11.82 -6.80
C ALA A 51 -7.35 12.13 -6.83
N PRO A 52 -7.82 12.98 -7.77
CA PRO A 52 -9.24 13.24 -7.96
C PRO A 52 -10.00 11.94 -8.24
N LYS A 53 -11.27 11.89 -7.81
CA LYS A 53 -12.12 10.72 -8.09
C LYS A 53 -12.29 10.58 -9.61
N PRO A 54 -12.12 9.38 -10.18
CA PRO A 54 -12.30 9.16 -11.60
C PRO A 54 -13.71 9.57 -12.02
N GLN A 55 -13.82 10.27 -13.15
CA GLN A 55 -15.11 10.69 -13.66
C GLN A 55 -15.82 9.50 -14.32
N THR A 56 -17.05 9.27 -13.86
CA THR A 56 -17.98 8.32 -14.46
C THR A 56 -18.89 9.07 -15.43
N ASP A 57 -19.18 8.45 -16.58
CA ASP A 57 -20.18 8.98 -17.49
C ASP A 57 -21.61 8.81 -16.96
N SER A 58 -22.61 9.28 -17.72
CA SER A 58 -24.03 9.16 -17.38
C SER A 58 -24.52 7.71 -17.25
N ASN A 59 -23.77 6.73 -17.75
CA ASN A 59 -24.06 5.31 -17.65
C ASN A 59 -23.25 4.63 -16.52
N ASN A 60 -22.62 5.40 -15.63
CA ASN A 60 -21.71 4.92 -14.60
C ASN A 60 -20.52 4.10 -15.15
N VAL A 61 -20.10 4.35 -16.39
CA VAL A 61 -18.87 3.80 -16.96
C VAL A 61 -17.72 4.76 -16.68
N VAL A 62 -16.66 4.26 -16.04
CA VAL A 62 -15.44 5.03 -15.77
C VAL A 62 -14.78 5.35 -17.11
N LYS A 63 -14.59 6.64 -17.41
CA LYS A 63 -13.89 7.03 -18.64
C LYS A 63 -12.39 6.72 -18.48
N GLY A 64 -11.92 5.74 -19.25
CA GLY A 64 -10.53 5.27 -19.22
C GLY A 64 -10.20 4.38 -18.02
N THR A 65 -8.93 4.01 -17.88
CA THR A 65 -8.40 3.22 -16.77
C THR A 65 -7.60 4.12 -15.82
N PRO A 66 -8.25 4.78 -14.85
CA PRO A 66 -7.57 5.69 -13.93
C PRO A 66 -6.53 4.92 -13.11
N ILE A 67 -5.28 5.40 -13.12
CA ILE A 67 -4.16 4.78 -12.40
C ILE A 67 -4.31 4.97 -10.88
N ALA A 68 -4.99 6.04 -10.46
CA ALA A 68 -5.27 6.37 -9.06
C ALA A 68 -6.66 7.00 -8.92
N GLY A 69 -7.17 7.11 -7.68
CA GLY A 69 -8.43 7.80 -7.40
C GLY A 69 -9.41 7.00 -6.53
N PHE A 70 -9.42 5.67 -6.64
CA PHE A 70 -10.32 4.83 -5.84
C PHE A 70 -9.79 4.49 -4.44
N GLY A 71 -8.47 4.50 -4.23
CA GLY A 71 -7.86 4.29 -2.91
C GLY A 71 -7.93 2.83 -2.38
N TYR A 72 -8.01 1.83 -3.26
CA TYR A 72 -8.03 0.42 -2.87
C TYR A 72 -6.70 -0.33 -3.10
N GLY A 73 -5.81 0.20 -3.94
CA GLY A 73 -4.60 -0.52 -4.40
C GLY A 73 -3.69 -0.98 -3.26
N LEU A 74 -3.22 -0.04 -2.42
CA LEU A 74 -2.34 -0.33 -1.28
C LEU A 74 -2.93 -1.29 -0.23
N PRO A 75 -4.16 -1.07 0.29
CA PRO A 75 -4.74 -1.99 1.25
C PRO A 75 -4.96 -3.39 0.67
N ILE A 76 -5.41 -3.50 -0.60
CA ILE A 76 -5.61 -4.80 -1.25
C ILE A 76 -4.28 -5.51 -1.52
N ALA A 77 -3.28 -4.80 -2.04
CA ALA A 77 -1.95 -5.38 -2.27
C ALA A 77 -1.34 -5.94 -0.97
N ARG A 78 -1.55 -5.24 0.16
CA ARG A 78 -1.13 -5.74 1.47
C ARG A 78 -1.90 -6.99 1.90
N LEU A 79 -3.20 -7.09 1.58
CA LEU A 79 -3.96 -8.32 1.84
C LEU A 79 -3.39 -9.50 1.05
N TYR A 80 -3.09 -9.31 -0.23
CA TYR A 80 -2.47 -10.36 -1.05
C TYR A 80 -1.13 -10.83 -0.49
N ALA A 81 -0.25 -9.90 -0.09
CA ALA A 81 1.02 -10.28 0.53
C ALA A 81 0.83 -11.04 1.85
N LYS A 82 -0.11 -10.58 2.70
CA LYS A 82 -0.40 -11.21 4.00
C LYS A 82 -1.10 -12.56 3.88
N TYR A 83 -1.78 -12.84 2.77
CA TYR A 83 -2.54 -14.07 2.59
C TYR A 83 -1.66 -15.31 2.80
N PHE A 84 -0.39 -15.27 2.34
CA PHE A 84 0.57 -16.36 2.54
C PHE A 84 1.68 -15.98 3.54
N GLN A 85 1.30 -15.42 4.69
CA GLN A 85 2.21 -15.02 5.78
C GLN A 85 3.31 -14.02 5.40
N GLY A 86 3.15 -13.32 4.27
CA GLY A 86 4.02 -12.24 3.84
C GLY A 86 3.59 -10.89 4.41
N ASN A 87 4.13 -9.81 3.84
CA ASN A 87 3.73 -8.46 4.21
C ASN A 87 4.02 -7.45 3.09
N LEU A 88 3.32 -6.31 3.14
CA LEU A 88 3.64 -5.11 2.36
C LEU A 88 3.81 -3.94 3.32
N SER A 89 4.98 -3.32 3.30
CA SER A 89 5.30 -2.14 4.11
C SER A 89 5.85 -1.01 3.24
N LEU A 90 5.62 0.23 3.68
CA LEU A 90 6.13 1.43 3.02
C LEU A 90 7.08 2.16 3.96
N ALA A 91 8.22 2.60 3.41
CA ALA A 91 9.10 3.57 4.04
C ALA A 91 9.23 4.75 3.10
N SER A 92 8.94 5.97 3.56
CA SER A 92 9.01 7.16 2.72
C SER A 92 9.82 8.24 3.40
N VAL A 93 10.58 8.97 2.58
CA VAL A 93 11.34 10.15 2.99
C VAL A 93 10.77 11.33 2.20
N GLU A 94 10.07 12.20 2.92
CA GLU A 94 9.48 13.42 2.35
C GLU A 94 10.58 14.29 1.73
N GLY A 95 10.31 14.81 0.53
CA GLY A 95 11.29 15.52 -0.28
C GLY A 95 12.25 14.61 -1.05
N MET A 96 12.18 13.28 -0.91
CA MET A 96 13.03 12.33 -1.63
C MET A 96 12.24 11.35 -2.48
N GLY A 97 11.54 10.41 -1.86
CA GLY A 97 10.89 9.27 -2.52
C GLY A 97 10.36 8.25 -1.54
N THR A 98 9.78 7.17 -2.08
CA THR A 98 9.18 6.09 -1.31
C THR A 98 9.77 4.74 -1.69
N TRP A 99 9.91 3.87 -0.70
CA TRP A 99 10.24 2.47 -0.81
C TRP A 99 9.03 1.63 -0.42
N ALA A 100 8.66 0.69 -1.26
CA ALA A 100 7.69 -0.35 -0.97
C ALA A 100 8.40 -1.69 -0.86
N TYR A 101 8.25 -2.35 0.29
CA TYR A 101 8.81 -3.67 0.56
C TYR A 101 7.67 -4.69 0.57
N VAL A 102 7.75 -5.65 -0.33
CA VAL A 102 6.88 -6.83 -0.35
C VAL A 102 7.72 -8.02 0.09
N SER A 103 7.33 -8.67 1.18
CA SER A 103 7.91 -9.94 1.62
C SER A 103 6.92 -11.07 1.42
N ILE A 104 7.41 -12.20 0.92
CA ILE A 104 6.66 -13.46 0.78
C ILE A 104 7.53 -14.60 1.29
N LYS A 105 6.92 -15.71 1.70
CA LYS A 105 7.67 -16.89 2.15
C LYS A 105 8.46 -17.48 0.99
N ALA A 106 9.73 -17.79 1.25
CA ALA A 106 10.61 -18.40 0.26
C ALA A 106 10.25 -19.86 0.00
N GLU A 107 9.82 -20.57 1.04
CA GLU A 107 9.47 -21.99 0.99
C GLU A 107 7.95 -22.18 1.11
N PRO A 108 7.35 -23.00 0.24
CA PRO A 108 5.88 -23.14 0.14
C PRO A 108 5.26 -23.79 1.38
N GLU A 109 6.01 -24.63 2.10
CA GLU A 109 5.56 -25.25 3.37
C GLU A 109 5.22 -24.22 4.44
N ASN A 110 5.87 -23.04 4.39
CA ASN A 110 5.64 -21.95 5.33
C ASN A 110 4.60 -20.95 4.81
N ALA A 111 4.16 -21.08 3.56
CA ALA A 111 3.20 -20.21 2.88
C ALA A 111 1.75 -20.66 3.14
N SER A 112 1.35 -20.73 4.41
CA SER A 112 -0.02 -21.08 4.80
C SER A 112 -0.98 -19.90 4.68
N GLU A 113 -2.26 -20.19 4.40
CA GLU A 113 -3.30 -19.17 4.28
C GLU A 113 -3.60 -18.47 5.61
N HIS A 114 -3.60 -17.14 5.62
CA HIS A 114 -3.98 -16.32 6.77
C HIS A 114 -5.46 -15.90 6.68
N LEU A 115 -6.35 -16.78 7.14
CA LEU A 115 -7.79 -16.56 7.05
C LEU A 115 -8.38 -15.88 8.29
N PRO A 116 -9.34 -14.95 8.13
CA PRO A 116 -10.05 -14.36 9.25
C PRO A 116 -10.97 -15.39 9.91
N ILE A 117 -10.74 -15.67 11.19
CA ILE A 117 -11.60 -16.56 11.98
C ILE A 117 -12.72 -15.72 12.58
N SER A 118 -13.95 -15.96 12.13
CA SER A 118 -15.16 -15.39 12.73
C SER A 118 -15.40 -16.07 14.09
N SER A 119 -15.03 -15.39 15.18
CA SER A 119 -15.36 -15.82 16.54
C SER A 119 -16.24 -14.77 17.20
N LYS A 120 -17.21 -15.21 18.00
CA LYS A 120 -18.21 -14.36 18.67
C LYS A 120 -17.61 -13.25 19.56
N MET A 121 -16.32 -13.37 19.89
CA MET A 121 -15.56 -12.46 20.75
C MET A 121 -14.93 -11.26 20.02
N ARG A 122 -14.84 -11.26 18.67
CA ARG A 122 -13.92 -10.34 17.95
C ARG A 122 -14.58 -9.11 17.34
N TYR A 123 -15.89 -9.14 17.13
CA TYR A 123 -16.64 -7.96 16.66
C TYR A 123 -17.19 -7.17 17.85
N SER A 124 -16.30 -6.59 18.64
CA SER A 124 -16.71 -5.59 19.63
C SER A 124 -16.83 -4.25 18.92
N TYR A 125 -18.03 -3.68 18.87
CA TYR A 125 -18.19 -2.25 18.66
C TYR A 125 -17.51 -1.56 19.84
N THR A 126 -16.28 -1.09 19.64
CA THR A 126 -15.61 -0.26 20.64
C THR A 126 -16.35 1.07 20.68
N THR A 127 -17.03 1.35 21.79
CA THR A 127 -17.47 2.71 22.12
C THR A 127 -16.24 3.63 22.09
N LYS A 128 -16.42 4.90 21.69
CA LYS A 128 -15.34 5.89 21.67
C LYS A 128 -14.72 5.98 23.08
N LYS A 129 -13.61 5.29 23.28
CA LYS A 129 -12.75 5.41 24.45
C LYS A 129 -11.95 6.71 24.28
N GLY A 130 -11.68 7.42 25.38
CA GLY A 130 -10.80 8.59 25.37
C GLY A 130 -9.40 8.23 24.84
N SER A 131 -8.59 9.24 24.51
CA SER A 131 -7.21 8.99 24.12
C SER A 131 -6.46 8.32 25.27
N ASP A 132 -5.77 7.22 24.98
CA ASP A 132 -4.86 6.60 25.96
C ASP A 132 -3.59 7.47 26.19
N TRP A 133 -3.44 8.57 25.43
CA TRP A 133 -2.34 9.52 25.49
C TRP A 133 -2.85 10.94 25.76
N THR A 134 -2.02 11.75 26.40
CA THR A 134 -2.29 13.15 26.79
C THR A 134 -2.42 14.10 25.61
#